data_AF-A0A846E530-F1
#
_entry.id   AF-A0A846E530-F1
#
_cell.length_a   1.000
_cell.length_b   1.000
_cell.length_c   1.000
_cell.angle_alpha   90.00
_cell.angle_beta   90.00
_cell.angle_gamma   90.00
#
_symmetry.space_group_name_H-M   'P 1'
#
loop_
_entity.id
_entity.type
_entity.pdbx_description
1 polymer ?
#
loop_
_entity_poly.entity_id
_entity_poly.type
_entity_poly.pdbx_seq_one_letter_code
_entity_poly.pdbx_strand_id
1 'polypeptide(L)'
;MFNSAPPPKVTRRSGYAPDEQMHMGLVYPHSDLYALAVTAIVLLTGKEPQQLIDPYTLRWNWHSQAQVSPKFREILDKMLAQRPGDRFIDAQAVLQALRGEYIPPTPSPYTQPPPTETTGATQAISSPVSPSPAPLPPAKKGGIAQILIVFVLLVAAGGVGWWGANAWLDFQDSPGEPEIPITEEPSPPPPEDPLSEAEFQRKEALRQRRERLGIDRNFYVGLVNREFYNENPQLGSRQLTSDPEDAELRAQWDRIASEILDRLEPLSSQARQRLGNFSSTDIDRWRSEINQRRLGSRSLNDLTDARFKAWFGFLPLDEFANAAAFLRSPYGQIWQAIASDYVQAISQGTALERITFRQGETGTTVRGSLQPGEGKAYVAQLANDQVLRVNLQAPNQASLLSVYPPSGSDPALLEDSVETSVTVSPTKQGFYEFVAINQSLDPIDYQLTIEAQNLPTASPTP
;
A
#
# COMPACT_ATOMS: atom_id res chain seq x y z
N MET A 1 -29.82 -19.39 8.04
CA MET A 1 -28.84 -19.18 9.13
C MET A 1 -27.75 -20.23 9.00
N PHE A 2 -26.61 -19.89 8.42
CA PHE A 2 -25.37 -20.64 8.60
C PHE A 2 -24.31 -19.64 8.99
N ASN A 3 -23.94 -19.72 10.28
CA ASN A 3 -22.96 -18.89 10.94
C ASN A 3 -21.58 -19.49 10.62
N SER A 4 -20.93 -18.99 9.57
CA SER A 4 -19.53 -19.32 9.32
C SER A 4 -18.69 -18.56 10.33
N ALA A 5 -18.16 -19.29 11.32
CA ALA A 5 -17.19 -18.74 12.25
C ALA A 5 -16.04 -18.08 11.47
N PRO A 6 -15.54 -16.92 11.91
CA PRO A 6 -14.39 -16.29 11.28
C PRO A 6 -13.20 -17.26 11.31
N PRO A 7 -12.33 -17.26 10.29
CA PRO A 7 -11.14 -18.10 10.30
C PRO A 7 -10.33 -17.83 11.57
N PRO A 8 -9.67 -18.86 12.14
CA PRO A 8 -8.92 -18.70 13.37
C PRO A 8 -7.87 -17.60 13.19
N LYS A 9 -8.00 -16.55 14.00
CA LYS A 9 -7.00 -15.49 14.14
C LYS A 9 -5.67 -16.19 14.44
N VAL A 10 -4.74 -16.19 13.50
CA VAL A 10 -3.40 -16.78 13.69
C VAL A 10 -2.68 -15.93 14.74
N THR A 11 -2.88 -16.27 16.01
CA THR A 11 -2.19 -15.70 17.17
C THR A 11 -0.80 -16.30 17.28
N ARG A 12 0.08 -16.04 16.30
CA ARG A 12 1.52 -16.15 16.52
C ARG A 12 2.08 -14.74 16.68
N ARG A 13 2.28 -14.32 17.95
CA ARG A 13 2.99 -13.11 18.42
C ARG A 13 3.15 -12.02 17.35
N SER A 14 2.07 -11.26 17.13
CA SER A 14 2.03 -10.12 16.22
C SER A 14 3.25 -9.22 16.44
N GLY A 15 4.08 -9.04 15.41
CA GLY A 15 5.27 -8.18 15.42
C GLY A 15 6.63 -8.85 15.67
N TYR A 16 6.70 -10.13 16.08
CA TYR A 16 7.99 -10.82 16.34
C TYR A 16 8.49 -11.66 15.16
N ALA A 17 7.58 -12.16 14.34
CA ALA A 17 7.95 -12.95 13.17
C ALA A 17 8.16 -12.03 11.95
N PRO A 18 9.11 -12.34 11.07
CA PRO A 18 9.29 -11.59 9.84
C PRO A 18 8.20 -11.92 8.81
N ASP A 19 7.97 -11.01 7.86
CA ASP A 19 6.88 -11.12 6.88
C ASP A 19 6.89 -12.42 6.08
N GLU A 20 8.07 -12.92 5.70
CA GLU A 20 8.19 -14.15 4.91
C GLU A 20 7.65 -15.38 5.66
N GLN A 21 7.82 -15.40 7.00
CA GLN A 21 7.31 -16.47 7.86
C GLN A 21 5.82 -16.31 8.13
N MET A 22 5.35 -15.07 8.33
CA MET A 22 3.95 -14.81 8.63
C MET A 22 3.02 -15.05 7.43
N HIS A 23 3.49 -14.76 6.21
CA HIS A 23 2.62 -14.69 5.04
C HIS A 23 2.96 -15.70 3.95
N MET A 24 4.24 -16.03 3.75
CA MET A 24 4.64 -17.01 2.73
C MET A 24 4.80 -18.42 3.31
N GLY A 25 4.75 -18.56 4.64
CA GLY A 25 5.06 -19.82 5.32
C GLY A 25 6.51 -20.27 5.14
N LEU A 26 7.38 -19.38 4.65
CA LEU A 26 8.78 -19.66 4.40
C LEU A 26 9.56 -19.39 5.68
N VAL A 27 10.27 -20.41 6.16
CA VAL A 27 11.09 -20.32 7.36
C VAL A 27 12.53 -20.57 6.97
N TYR A 28 13.39 -19.64 7.36
CA TYR A 28 14.83 -19.73 7.15
C TYR A 28 15.56 -19.52 8.49
N PRO A 29 16.82 -19.98 8.64
CA PRO A 29 17.60 -19.72 9.86
C PRO A 29 17.69 -18.22 10.22
N HIS A 30 17.74 -17.33 9.24
CA HIS A 30 17.77 -15.88 9.46
C HIS A 30 16.39 -15.28 9.81
N SER A 31 15.31 -16.06 9.74
CA SER A 31 14.00 -15.66 10.27
C SER A 31 13.98 -15.73 11.81
N ASP A 32 14.67 -16.71 12.41
CA ASP A 32 14.88 -16.76 13.86
C ASP A 32 15.81 -15.64 14.34
N LEU A 33 16.83 -15.26 13.54
CA LEU A 33 17.68 -14.11 13.84
C LEU A 33 16.89 -12.81 13.88
N TYR A 34 15.94 -12.63 12.95
CA TYR A 34 15.02 -11.49 13.00
C TYR A 34 14.22 -11.49 14.30
N ALA A 35 13.56 -12.60 14.63
CA ALA A 35 12.76 -12.71 15.86
C ALA A 35 13.60 -12.49 17.13
N LEU A 36 14.86 -12.94 17.14
CA LEU A 36 15.82 -12.68 18.21
C LEU A 36 16.15 -11.19 18.32
N ALA A 37 16.38 -10.50 17.20
CA ALA A 37 16.65 -9.07 17.21
C ALA A 37 15.44 -8.27 17.67
N VAL A 38 14.22 -8.63 17.25
CA VAL A 38 12.98 -8.02 17.77
C VAL A 38 12.89 -8.21 19.28
N THR A 39 13.15 -9.43 19.76
CA THR A 39 13.16 -9.71 21.20
C THR A 39 14.21 -8.87 21.93
N ALA A 40 15.41 -8.73 21.36
CA ALA A 40 16.48 -7.92 21.95
C ALA A 40 16.08 -6.45 22.05
N ILE A 41 15.51 -5.85 21.00
CA ILE A 41 15.10 -4.44 21.05
C ILE A 41 13.90 -4.23 21.99
N VAL A 42 12.97 -5.18 22.08
CA VAL A 42 11.88 -5.15 23.07
C VAL A 42 12.45 -5.15 24.49
N LEU A 43 13.42 -6.02 24.78
CA LEU A 43 14.07 -6.09 26.09
C LEU A 43 14.90 -4.85 26.40
N LEU A 44 15.61 -4.30 25.42
CA LEU A 44 16.43 -3.09 25.57
C LEU A 44 15.58 -1.83 25.82
N THR A 45 14.37 -1.78 25.27
CA THR A 45 13.53 -0.58 25.29
C THR A 45 12.35 -0.68 26.25
N GLY A 46 11.94 -1.89 26.64
CA GLY A 46 10.72 -2.14 27.41
C GLY A 46 9.42 -1.88 26.63
N LYS A 47 9.48 -1.77 25.30
CA LYS A 47 8.35 -1.42 24.43
C LYS A 47 7.90 -2.60 23.56
N GLU A 48 6.62 -2.64 23.22
CA GLU A 48 6.08 -3.66 22.32
C GLU A 48 6.51 -3.44 20.86
N PRO A 49 6.60 -4.49 20.03
CA PRO A 49 6.97 -4.38 18.61
C PRO A 49 6.23 -3.28 17.84
N GLN A 50 4.91 -3.18 18.04
CA GLN A 50 4.01 -2.24 17.37
C GLN A 50 4.37 -0.78 17.67
N GLN A 51 4.99 -0.53 18.82
CA GLN A 51 5.43 0.81 19.24
C GLN A 51 6.80 1.17 18.65
N LEU A 52 7.52 0.17 18.14
CA LEU A 52 8.88 0.29 17.65
C LEU A 52 8.98 0.15 16.13
N ILE A 53 7.93 -0.28 15.44
CA ILE A 53 7.92 -0.49 14.00
C ILE A 53 6.91 0.45 13.31
N ASP A 54 7.34 1.09 12.22
CA ASP A 54 6.40 1.79 11.34
C ASP A 54 5.53 0.76 10.59
N PRO A 55 4.19 0.83 10.67
CA PRO A 55 3.33 -0.21 10.12
C PRO A 55 3.38 -0.26 8.59
N TYR A 56 3.62 0.87 7.91
CA TYR A 56 3.67 0.93 6.44
C TYR A 56 5.06 0.61 5.91
N THR A 57 6.10 1.19 6.50
CA THR A 57 7.47 1.00 6.01
C THR A 57 8.15 -0.24 6.59
N LEU A 58 7.58 -0.82 7.65
CA LEU A 58 8.14 -1.94 8.42
C LEU A 58 9.56 -1.66 8.92
N ARG A 59 9.88 -0.38 9.15
CA ARG A 59 11.19 0.05 9.67
C ARG A 59 11.13 0.17 11.18
N TRP A 60 12.16 -0.36 11.82
CA TRP A 60 12.32 -0.29 13.27
C TRP A 60 12.92 1.06 13.69
N ASN A 61 12.28 1.70 14.67
CA ASN A 61 12.57 3.04 15.18
C ASN A 61 13.03 2.99 16.65
N TRP A 62 14.02 2.13 16.96
CA TRP A 62 14.44 1.84 18.33
C TRP A 62 15.69 2.61 18.81
N HIS A 63 16.44 3.23 17.89
CA HIS A 63 17.75 3.85 18.18
C HIS A 63 17.77 4.92 19.26
N SER A 64 16.69 5.70 19.35
CA SER A 64 16.56 6.77 20.35
C SER A 64 16.13 6.25 21.73
N GLN A 65 15.80 4.97 21.84
CA GLN A 65 15.21 4.37 23.04
C GLN A 65 16.17 3.53 23.87
N ALA A 66 17.24 3.04 23.24
CA ALA A 66 18.28 2.29 23.92
C ALA A 66 19.65 2.81 23.49
N GLN A 67 20.49 3.12 24.49
CA GLN A 67 21.87 3.44 24.24
C GLN A 67 22.69 2.16 24.24
N VAL A 68 23.15 1.78 23.06
CA VAL A 68 24.04 0.64 22.84
C VAL A 68 25.28 1.09 22.08
N SER A 69 26.32 0.25 22.04
CA SER A 69 27.49 0.55 21.22
C SER A 69 27.09 0.66 19.74
N PRO A 70 27.72 1.55 18.95
CA PRO A 70 27.42 1.69 17.51
C PRO A 70 27.49 0.36 16.76
N LYS A 71 28.48 -0.46 17.09
CA LYS A 71 28.66 -1.80 16.52
C LYS A 71 27.49 -2.74 16.82
N PHE A 72 26.99 -2.77 18.05
CA PHE A 72 25.86 -3.64 18.40
C PHE A 72 24.57 -3.17 17.74
N ARG A 73 24.40 -1.86 17.60
CA ARG A 73 23.29 -1.25 16.83
C ARG A 73 23.27 -1.74 15.39
N GLU A 74 24.39 -1.64 14.67
CA GLU A 74 24.48 -2.10 13.28
C GLU A 74 24.17 -3.60 13.13
N ILE A 75 24.59 -4.42 14.10
CA ILE A 75 24.29 -5.85 14.11
C ILE A 75 22.78 -6.07 14.23
N LEU A 76 22.12 -5.42 15.19
CA LEU A 76 20.68 -5.53 15.37
C LEU A 76 19.92 -5.02 14.14
N ASP A 77 20.33 -3.90 13.53
CA ASP A 77 19.69 -3.38 12.32
C ASP A 77 19.79 -4.33 11.14
N LYS A 78 20.96 -4.96 10.97
CA LYS A 78 21.14 -5.97 9.93
C LYS A 78 20.28 -7.20 10.20
N MET A 79 20.13 -7.64 11.45
CA MET A 79 19.22 -8.73 11.80
C MET A 79 17.73 -8.38 11.59
N LEU A 80 17.36 -7.11 11.78
CA LEU A 80 16.01 -6.57 11.60
C LEU A 80 15.69 -6.18 10.15
N ALA A 81 16.61 -6.37 9.21
CA ALA A 81 16.41 -5.94 7.82
C ALA A 81 15.19 -6.63 7.20
N GLN A 82 14.34 -5.86 6.52
CA GLN A 82 13.09 -6.39 5.96
C GLN A 82 13.35 -7.49 4.92
N ARG A 83 14.31 -7.26 4.01
CA ARG A 83 14.68 -8.24 2.99
C ARG A 83 15.56 -9.33 3.62
N PRO A 84 15.20 -10.61 3.50
CA PRO A 84 16.01 -11.69 4.06
C PRO A 84 17.47 -11.69 3.60
N GLY A 85 17.72 -11.32 2.33
CA GLY A 85 19.08 -11.23 1.77
C GLY A 85 19.95 -10.13 2.38
N ASP A 86 19.36 -9.14 3.06
CA ASP A 86 20.11 -8.08 3.73
C ASP A 86 20.52 -8.50 5.16
N ARG A 87 19.95 -9.59 5.70
CA ARG A 87 20.25 -10.12 7.03
C ARG A 87 21.57 -10.91 7.06
N PHE A 88 22.03 -11.22 8.27
CA PHE A 88 23.08 -12.23 8.42
C PHE A 88 22.56 -13.59 7.97
N ILE A 89 23.41 -14.35 7.27
CA ILE A 89 23.06 -15.66 6.74
C ILE A 89 22.75 -16.68 7.85
N ASP A 90 23.47 -16.60 8.96
CA ASP A 90 23.34 -17.50 10.10
C ASP A 90 23.82 -16.86 11.42
N ALA A 91 23.65 -17.58 12.53
CA ALA A 91 24.06 -17.14 13.86
C ALA A 91 25.60 -17.03 14.01
N GLN A 92 26.37 -17.80 13.24
CA GLN A 92 27.83 -17.74 13.30
C GLN A 92 28.33 -16.40 12.75
N ALA A 93 27.72 -15.89 11.69
CA ALA A 93 27.98 -14.57 11.15
C ALA A 93 27.66 -13.46 12.16
N VAL A 94 26.57 -13.59 12.92
CA VAL A 94 26.23 -12.66 14.03
C VAL A 94 27.30 -12.71 15.13
N LEU A 95 27.73 -13.91 15.54
CA LEU A 95 28.79 -14.08 16.54
C LEU A 95 30.13 -13.48 16.11
N GLN A 96 30.53 -13.67 14.85
CA GLN A 96 31.70 -13.03 14.28
C GLN A 96 31.56 -11.50 14.27
N ALA A 97 30.37 -10.99 13.93
CA ALA A 97 30.11 -9.56 13.94
C ALA A 97 30.25 -8.98 15.35
N LEU A 98 29.71 -9.67 16.37
CA LEU A 98 29.87 -9.29 17.78
C LEU A 98 31.36 -9.24 18.20
N ARG A 99 32.17 -10.21 17.76
CA ARG A 99 33.63 -10.26 18.00
C ARG A 99 34.43 -9.25 17.19
N GLY A 100 33.89 -8.74 16.08
CA GLY A 100 34.55 -7.79 15.20
C GLY A 100 35.37 -8.46 14.10
N GLU A 101 35.04 -9.72 13.81
CA GLU A 101 35.74 -10.59 12.86
C GLU A 101 34.91 -10.79 11.59
N TYR A 102 33.74 -10.15 11.48
CA TYR A 102 32.84 -10.34 10.35
C TYR A 102 33.35 -9.63 9.09
N ILE A 103 33.58 -10.41 8.06
CA ILE A 103 33.89 -9.95 6.70
C ILE A 103 32.63 -10.21 5.86
N PRO A 104 31.96 -9.17 5.32
CA PRO A 104 30.78 -9.37 4.51
C PRO A 104 31.13 -10.19 3.26
N PRO A 105 30.32 -11.20 2.89
CA PRO A 105 30.58 -11.96 1.68
C PRO A 105 30.45 -11.05 0.45
N THR A 106 31.47 -11.06 -0.41
CA THR A 106 31.41 -10.44 -1.74
C THR A 106 30.28 -11.10 -2.55
N PRO A 107 29.44 -10.35 -3.29
CA PRO A 107 28.33 -10.94 -4.04
C PRO A 107 28.86 -11.92 -5.10
N SER A 108 28.70 -13.21 -4.83
CA SER A 108 28.92 -14.29 -5.80
C SER A 108 27.58 -14.66 -6.45
N PRO A 109 27.54 -14.95 -7.77
CA PRO A 109 26.30 -15.37 -8.44
C PRO A 109 25.77 -16.68 -7.85
N TYR A 110 24.48 -16.67 -7.51
CA TYR A 110 23.77 -17.75 -6.82
C TYR A 110 23.82 -19.07 -7.62
N THR A 111 24.46 -20.09 -7.05
CA THR A 111 24.23 -21.50 -7.43
C THR A 111 23.34 -22.13 -6.37
N GLN A 112 22.18 -22.61 -6.80
CA GLN A 112 21.19 -23.30 -5.98
C GLN A 112 21.80 -24.54 -5.29
N PRO A 113 21.65 -24.73 -3.97
CA PRO A 113 22.02 -26.00 -3.32
C PRO A 113 20.97 -27.10 -3.57
N PRO A 114 21.35 -28.40 -3.54
CA PRO A 114 20.48 -29.52 -3.91
C PRO A 114 19.40 -29.83 -2.84
N PRO A 115 18.26 -30.45 -3.21
CA PRO A 115 17.19 -30.77 -2.26
C PRO A 115 17.60 -31.87 -1.28
N THR A 116 17.31 -31.66 0.01
CA THR A 116 17.56 -32.61 1.10
C THR A 116 16.46 -33.67 1.20
N GLU A 117 16.86 -34.93 1.36
CA GLU A 117 16.02 -36.11 1.53
C GLU A 117 15.17 -36.07 2.80
N THR A 118 13.93 -36.55 2.71
CA THR A 118 12.96 -36.57 3.81
C THR A 118 13.14 -37.80 4.70
N THR A 119 13.39 -37.58 5.99
CA THR A 119 13.44 -38.62 7.04
C THR A 119 12.05 -39.21 7.29
N GLY A 120 11.94 -40.54 7.23
CA GLY A 120 10.69 -41.29 7.34
C GLY A 120 10.12 -41.35 8.77
N ALA A 121 8.79 -41.33 8.86
CA ALA A 121 8.02 -41.64 10.06
C ALA A 121 7.12 -42.88 9.84
N THR A 122 7.22 -43.77 10.81
CA THR A 122 6.51 -45.00 11.20
C THR A 122 5.13 -45.31 10.56
N GLN A 123 5.00 -46.57 10.14
CA GLN A 123 3.80 -47.21 9.58
C GLN A 123 2.72 -47.52 10.63
N ALA A 124 1.45 -47.43 10.22
CA ALA A 124 0.30 -48.08 10.86
C ALA A 124 -0.50 -48.91 9.83
N ILE A 125 -0.25 -50.22 9.89
CA ILE A 125 -1.04 -51.44 9.61
C ILE A 125 -2.44 -51.34 8.92
N SER A 126 -2.52 -51.96 7.71
CA SER A 126 -3.62 -52.74 7.04
C SER A 126 -5.02 -52.11 6.82
N SER A 127 -5.79 -52.28 5.73
CA SER A 127 -5.83 -53.02 4.44
C SER A 127 -7.17 -52.63 3.73
N PRO A 128 -7.57 -53.05 2.50
CA PRO A 128 -6.84 -53.57 1.33
C PRO A 128 -7.27 -52.99 -0.06
N VAL A 129 -6.31 -53.01 -0.99
CA VAL A 129 -6.36 -53.47 -2.41
C VAL A 129 -7.61 -53.21 -3.29
N SER A 130 -7.42 -52.42 -4.34
CA SER A 130 -7.65 -52.85 -5.74
C SER A 130 -6.90 -51.96 -6.76
N PRO A 131 -6.53 -52.49 -7.94
CA PRO A 131 -5.25 -52.21 -8.58
C PRO A 131 -5.27 -51.16 -9.70
N SER A 132 -4.14 -50.46 -9.85
CA SER A 132 -3.77 -49.68 -11.05
C SER A 132 -3.21 -50.60 -12.14
N PRO A 133 -3.45 -50.34 -13.44
CA PRO A 133 -2.63 -50.90 -14.51
C PRO A 133 -1.28 -50.19 -14.62
N ALA A 134 -0.26 -50.95 -15.01
CA ALA A 134 1.14 -50.55 -15.19
C ALA A 134 1.40 -49.90 -16.58
N PRO A 135 2.57 -49.29 -16.81
CA PRO A 135 2.83 -48.32 -17.87
C PRO A 135 3.40 -48.92 -19.18
N LEU A 136 3.23 -48.19 -20.29
CA LEU A 136 3.88 -48.46 -21.57
C LEU A 136 5.29 -47.81 -21.67
N PRO A 137 6.22 -48.37 -22.47
CA PRO A 137 7.67 -48.10 -22.45
C PRO A 137 8.11 -46.91 -23.34
N PRO A 138 9.42 -46.53 -23.38
CA PRO A 138 9.86 -45.16 -23.66
C PRO A 138 10.19 -44.86 -25.14
N ALA A 139 10.26 -43.56 -25.42
CA ALA A 139 10.57 -42.95 -26.71
C ALA A 139 11.99 -43.27 -27.24
N LYS A 140 12.11 -43.41 -28.57
CA LYS A 140 13.38 -43.37 -29.32
C LYS A 140 13.43 -42.13 -30.23
N LYS A 141 14.64 -41.57 -30.35
CA LYS A 141 15.03 -40.40 -31.18
C LYS A 141 15.25 -40.78 -32.66
N GLY A 142 15.07 -39.79 -33.54
CA GLY A 142 15.41 -39.76 -34.97
C GLY A 142 14.27 -39.08 -35.74
N GLY A 143 14.41 -38.16 -36.68
CA GLY A 143 15.52 -37.70 -37.51
C GLY A 143 14.89 -37.28 -38.86
N ILE A 144 14.81 -35.97 -39.09
CA ILE A 144 14.71 -35.19 -40.35
C ILE A 144 14.15 -35.86 -41.64
N ALA A 145 13.09 -35.23 -42.21
CA ALA A 145 12.95 -34.81 -43.63
C ALA A 145 11.62 -35.16 -44.34
N GLN A 146 10.85 -34.09 -44.68
CA GLN A 146 9.96 -33.85 -45.84
C GLN A 146 8.73 -34.80 -46.02
N ILE A 147 7.49 -34.37 -46.27
CA ILE A 147 6.96 -33.62 -47.43
C ILE A 147 5.48 -33.23 -47.15
N LEU A 148 5.15 -31.95 -47.38
CA LEU A 148 3.92 -31.33 -47.91
C LEU A 148 2.51 -31.54 -47.28
N ILE A 149 1.91 -30.37 -46.97
CA ILE A 149 0.51 -29.96 -47.20
C ILE A 149 -0.59 -30.79 -46.50
N VAL A 150 -0.99 -30.35 -45.29
CA VAL A 150 -2.38 -30.02 -44.90
C VAL A 150 -2.31 -29.18 -43.62
N PHE A 151 -2.21 -27.85 -43.70
CA PHE A 151 -2.34 -26.97 -42.53
C PHE A 151 -2.87 -25.58 -42.93
N VAL A 152 -3.98 -25.55 -43.67
CA VAL A 152 -4.73 -24.30 -43.98
C VAL A 152 -6.22 -24.41 -43.60
N LEU A 153 -6.67 -25.45 -42.87
CA LEU A 153 -8.09 -25.59 -42.52
C LEU A 153 -8.39 -25.84 -41.03
N LEU A 154 -7.52 -25.42 -40.10
CA LEU A 154 -7.83 -25.42 -38.65
C LEU A 154 -7.18 -24.24 -37.89
N VAL A 155 -7.30 -23.01 -38.41
CA VAL A 155 -7.16 -21.77 -37.61
C VAL A 155 -8.34 -20.81 -37.91
N ALA A 156 -9.52 -21.39 -38.17
CA ALA A 156 -10.78 -20.65 -38.26
C ALA A 156 -11.65 -20.99 -37.04
N ALA A 157 -11.14 -20.69 -35.84
CA ALA A 157 -11.92 -20.50 -34.61
C ALA A 157 -10.98 -20.01 -33.50
N GLY A 158 -11.02 -18.71 -33.22
CA GLY A 158 -10.37 -18.12 -32.05
C GLY A 158 -9.08 -17.36 -32.36
N GLY A 159 -9.20 -16.08 -32.71
CA GLY A 159 -8.03 -15.19 -32.70
C GLY A 159 -8.03 -14.04 -33.70
N VAL A 160 -9.14 -13.30 -33.85
CA VAL A 160 -9.11 -11.98 -34.53
C VAL A 160 -10.06 -11.02 -33.80
N GLY A 161 -9.61 -10.47 -32.66
CA GLY A 161 -10.37 -9.49 -31.88
C GLY A 161 -9.61 -8.20 -31.56
N TRP A 162 -8.41 -7.99 -32.12
CA TRP A 162 -7.60 -6.81 -31.74
C TRP A 162 -6.83 -6.11 -32.88
N TRP A 163 -6.87 -6.60 -34.12
CA TRP A 163 -6.14 -5.95 -35.23
C TRP A 163 -6.98 -4.98 -36.09
N GLY A 164 -8.28 -4.85 -35.86
CA GLY A 164 -9.20 -4.13 -36.76
C GLY A 164 -9.36 -2.63 -36.54
N ALA A 165 -8.94 -2.06 -35.40
CA ALA A 165 -9.37 -0.70 -35.03
C ALA A 165 -8.34 0.42 -35.31
N ASN A 166 -7.17 0.13 -35.90
CA ASN A 166 -6.14 1.17 -36.12
C ASN A 166 -5.51 1.18 -37.53
N ALA A 167 -6.13 0.53 -38.52
CA ALA A 167 -5.60 0.42 -39.89
C ALA A 167 -6.52 0.95 -41.00
N TRP A 168 -7.63 1.63 -40.65
CA TRP A 168 -8.63 2.12 -41.60
C TRP A 168 -8.65 3.66 -41.74
N LEU A 169 -7.50 4.32 -41.60
CA LEU A 169 -7.37 5.77 -41.81
C LEU A 169 -6.37 6.17 -42.90
N ASP A 170 -5.82 5.23 -43.67
CA ASP A 170 -4.74 5.58 -44.62
C ASP A 170 -4.82 4.89 -46.01
N PHE A 171 -6.00 4.47 -46.45
CA PHE A 171 -6.17 3.99 -47.84
C PHE A 171 -7.48 4.50 -48.44
N GLN A 172 -7.53 5.79 -48.74
CA GLN A 172 -8.35 6.29 -49.83
C GLN A 172 -7.53 7.29 -50.64
N ASP A 173 -6.74 6.77 -51.58
CA ASP A 173 -6.45 7.53 -52.78
C ASP A 173 -6.29 6.61 -53.99
N SER A 174 -7.05 6.95 -55.03
CA SER A 174 -6.87 6.61 -56.46
C SER A 174 -7.44 5.30 -57.06
N PRO A 175 -7.79 5.33 -58.37
CA PRO A 175 -9.13 4.97 -58.85
C PRO A 175 -9.18 3.90 -59.95
N GLY A 176 -10.38 3.40 -60.24
CA GLY A 176 -10.80 3.03 -61.60
C GLY A 176 -11.16 1.56 -61.86
N GLU A 177 -12.32 1.40 -62.53
CA GLU A 177 -12.75 0.31 -63.43
C GLU A 177 -13.46 -0.94 -62.86
N PRO A 178 -14.36 -1.61 -63.63
CA PRO A 178 -15.60 -1.13 -64.24
C PRO A 178 -16.86 -1.91 -63.75
N GLU A 179 -18.05 -1.34 -63.97
CA GLU A 179 -19.36 -1.89 -63.60
C GLU A 179 -19.75 -3.17 -64.38
N ILE A 180 -20.22 -4.19 -63.65
CA ILE A 180 -21.01 -5.33 -64.18
C ILE A 180 -22.42 -5.23 -63.57
N PRO A 181 -23.51 -5.51 -64.32
CA PRO A 181 -24.87 -5.31 -63.82
C PRO A 181 -25.22 -6.31 -62.70
N ILE A 182 -25.70 -5.79 -61.57
CA ILE A 182 -26.04 -6.53 -60.36
C ILE A 182 -27.49 -7.02 -60.47
N THR A 183 -27.70 -8.33 -60.37
CA THR A 183 -28.98 -8.90 -59.93
C THR A 183 -29.08 -8.63 -58.44
N GLU A 184 -30.00 -7.76 -58.01
CA GLU A 184 -30.24 -7.44 -56.60
C GLU A 184 -30.81 -8.66 -55.84
N GLU A 185 -29.91 -9.49 -55.33
CA GLU A 185 -30.19 -10.32 -54.16
C GLU A 185 -30.14 -9.39 -52.93
N PRO A 186 -31.14 -9.39 -52.02
CA PRO A 186 -31.13 -8.51 -50.87
C PRO A 186 -29.86 -8.77 -50.07
N SER A 187 -28.99 -7.77 -50.02
CA SER A 187 -27.76 -7.83 -49.25
C SER A 187 -28.13 -8.17 -47.80
N PRO A 188 -27.43 -9.10 -47.14
CA PRO A 188 -27.61 -9.30 -45.71
C PRO A 188 -27.43 -7.94 -45.01
N PRO A 189 -28.21 -7.65 -43.94
CA PRO A 189 -28.04 -6.40 -43.21
C PRO A 189 -26.56 -6.25 -42.84
N PRO A 190 -26.00 -5.02 -42.93
CA PRO A 190 -24.62 -4.78 -42.51
C PRO A 190 -24.45 -5.34 -41.09
N PRO A 191 -23.31 -5.97 -40.77
CA PRO A 191 -23.09 -6.51 -39.44
C PRO A 191 -23.38 -5.40 -38.42
N GLU A 192 -24.31 -5.66 -37.50
CA GLU A 192 -24.61 -4.73 -36.42
C GLU A 192 -23.30 -4.43 -35.70
N ASP A 193 -22.94 -3.15 -35.60
CA ASP A 193 -21.76 -2.72 -34.86
C ASP A 193 -21.84 -3.32 -33.45
N PRO A 194 -20.87 -4.14 -33.01
CA PRO A 194 -20.95 -4.83 -31.72
C PRO A 194 -21.01 -3.84 -30.53
N LEU A 195 -20.69 -2.56 -30.75
CA LEU A 195 -20.84 -1.49 -29.77
C LEU A 195 -21.87 -0.45 -30.22
N SER A 196 -22.73 0.00 -29.31
CA SER A 196 -23.58 1.15 -29.59
C SER A 196 -22.75 2.44 -29.71
N GLU A 197 -23.16 3.38 -30.58
CA GLU A 197 -22.52 4.71 -30.72
C GLU A 197 -22.36 5.41 -29.36
N ALA A 198 -23.38 5.33 -28.50
CA ALA A 198 -23.33 5.90 -27.16
C ALA A 198 -22.24 5.27 -26.28
N GLU A 199 -22.00 3.96 -26.43
CA GLU A 199 -20.91 3.30 -25.71
C GLU A 199 -19.54 3.71 -26.22
N PHE A 200 -19.37 3.79 -27.54
CA PHE A 200 -18.14 4.27 -28.14
C PHE A 200 -17.78 5.67 -27.62
N GLN A 201 -18.75 6.60 -27.62
CA GLN A 201 -18.58 7.96 -27.11
C GLN A 201 -18.21 7.98 -25.62
N ARG A 202 -18.84 7.14 -24.79
CA ARG A 202 -18.50 7.03 -23.36
C ARG A 202 -17.06 6.57 -23.15
N LYS A 203 -16.63 5.51 -23.85
CA LYS A 203 -15.26 4.98 -23.73
C LYS A 203 -14.22 5.96 -24.25
N GLU A 204 -14.54 6.69 -25.31
CA GLU A 204 -13.70 7.76 -25.84
C GLU A 204 -13.51 8.89 -24.83
N ALA A 205 -14.61 9.35 -24.21
CA ALA A 205 -14.56 10.39 -23.18
C ALA A 205 -13.70 9.97 -21.96
N LEU A 206 -13.84 8.72 -21.50
CA LEU A 206 -13.01 8.17 -20.43
C LEU A 206 -11.52 8.14 -20.82
N ARG A 207 -11.22 7.71 -22.05
CA ARG A 207 -9.85 7.68 -22.57
C ARG A 207 -9.23 9.07 -22.58
N GLN A 208 -9.92 10.05 -23.15
CA GLN A 208 -9.45 11.44 -23.24
C GLN A 208 -9.29 12.06 -21.86
N ARG A 209 -10.24 11.82 -20.93
CA ARG A 209 -10.15 12.32 -19.56
C ARG A 209 -8.94 11.76 -18.83
N ARG A 210 -8.70 10.44 -18.91
CA ARG A 210 -7.50 9.79 -18.35
C ARG A 210 -6.21 10.40 -18.91
N GLU A 211 -6.15 10.60 -20.23
CA GLU A 211 -4.98 11.17 -20.91
C GLU A 211 -4.70 12.60 -20.46
N ARG A 212 -5.74 13.44 -20.38
CA ARG A 212 -5.64 14.80 -19.84
C ARG A 212 -5.17 14.83 -18.39
N LEU A 213 -5.58 13.85 -17.59
CA LEU A 213 -5.15 13.70 -16.21
C LEU A 213 -3.72 13.13 -16.09
N GLY A 214 -3.14 12.62 -17.18
CA GLY A 214 -1.79 12.07 -17.22
C GLY A 214 -1.65 10.73 -16.51
N ILE A 215 -2.72 9.95 -16.37
CA ILE A 215 -2.72 8.69 -15.62
C ILE A 215 -2.36 7.54 -16.56
N ASP A 216 -1.41 6.68 -16.16
CA ASP A 216 -1.04 5.50 -16.94
C ASP A 216 -2.23 4.56 -17.22
N ARG A 217 -2.32 4.08 -18.46
CA ARG A 217 -3.45 3.24 -18.91
C ARG A 217 -3.49 1.91 -18.18
N ASN A 218 -2.35 1.25 -18.00
CA ASN A 218 -2.29 -0.09 -17.44
C ASN A 218 -2.61 -0.05 -15.96
N PHE A 219 -2.07 0.93 -15.23
CA PHE A 219 -2.43 1.21 -13.85
C PHE A 219 -3.94 1.45 -13.71
N TYR A 220 -4.48 2.38 -14.51
CA TYR A 220 -5.89 2.74 -14.45
C TYR A 220 -6.80 1.55 -14.72
N VAL A 221 -6.62 0.85 -15.85
CA VAL A 221 -7.42 -0.33 -16.20
C VAL A 221 -7.29 -1.43 -15.15
N GLY A 222 -6.10 -1.63 -14.58
CA GLY A 222 -5.90 -2.58 -13.49
C GLY A 222 -6.70 -2.26 -12.22
N LEU A 223 -6.80 -0.97 -11.88
CA LEU A 223 -7.62 -0.48 -10.77
C LEU A 223 -9.12 -0.63 -11.06
N VAL A 224 -9.59 -0.21 -12.25
CA VAL A 224 -10.99 -0.37 -12.65
C VAL A 224 -11.41 -1.83 -12.62
N ASN A 225 -10.60 -2.72 -13.19
CA ASN A 225 -10.88 -4.16 -13.18
C ASN A 225 -11.01 -4.68 -11.75
N ARG A 226 -10.13 -4.27 -10.84
CA ARG A 226 -10.18 -4.71 -9.45
C ARG A 226 -11.49 -4.31 -8.78
N GLU A 227 -11.90 -3.05 -8.91
CA GLU A 227 -13.17 -2.56 -8.35
C GLU A 227 -14.37 -3.27 -8.99
N PHE A 228 -14.36 -3.43 -10.31
CA PHE A 228 -15.42 -4.12 -11.04
C PHE A 228 -15.62 -5.57 -10.58
N TYR A 229 -14.54 -6.36 -10.44
CA TYR A 229 -14.65 -7.74 -9.97
C TYR A 229 -14.90 -7.86 -8.46
N ASN A 230 -14.53 -6.85 -7.67
CA ASN A 230 -14.94 -6.75 -6.27
C ASN A 230 -16.45 -6.58 -6.14
N GLU A 231 -17.08 -5.76 -7.00
CA GLU A 231 -18.54 -5.60 -7.08
C GLU A 231 -19.23 -6.81 -7.73
N ASN A 232 -18.51 -7.61 -8.52
CA ASN A 232 -19.04 -8.75 -9.28
C ASN A 232 -18.30 -10.07 -8.99
N PRO A 233 -18.26 -10.55 -7.73
CA PRO A 233 -17.48 -11.73 -7.36
C PRO A 233 -17.93 -13.01 -8.10
N GLN A 234 -19.20 -13.07 -8.52
CA GLN A 234 -19.77 -14.18 -9.29
C GLN A 234 -19.13 -14.38 -10.68
N LEU A 235 -18.52 -13.33 -11.24
CA LEU A 235 -17.85 -13.40 -12.55
C LEU A 235 -16.44 -14.01 -12.45
N GLY A 236 -15.85 -14.06 -11.25
CA GLY A 236 -14.49 -14.54 -11.04
C GLY A 236 -13.48 -13.76 -11.89
N SER A 237 -12.84 -14.44 -12.85
CA SER A 237 -11.88 -13.85 -13.79
C SER A 237 -12.37 -13.84 -15.25
N ARG A 238 -13.68 -14.01 -15.46
CA ARG A 238 -14.30 -13.95 -16.79
C ARG A 238 -14.07 -12.57 -17.40
N GLN A 239 -13.42 -12.52 -18.56
CA GLN A 239 -13.28 -11.29 -19.33
C GLN A 239 -14.61 -10.91 -19.99
N LEU A 240 -14.90 -9.61 -20.02
CA LEU A 240 -16.05 -9.07 -20.74
C LEU A 240 -15.80 -9.12 -22.25
N THR A 241 -16.78 -9.59 -23.02
CA THR A 241 -16.76 -9.62 -24.48
C THR A 241 -17.50 -8.43 -25.07
N SER A 242 -17.41 -8.26 -26.38
CA SER A 242 -18.21 -7.28 -27.14
C SER A 242 -19.63 -7.76 -27.41
N ASP A 243 -20.02 -8.94 -26.93
CA ASP A 243 -21.35 -9.48 -27.18
C ASP A 243 -22.41 -8.65 -26.44
N PRO A 244 -23.66 -8.59 -26.94
CA PRO A 244 -24.74 -7.88 -26.28
C PRO A 244 -25.02 -8.35 -24.85
N GLU A 245 -24.72 -9.62 -24.53
CA GLU A 245 -24.88 -10.18 -23.18
C GLU A 245 -24.02 -9.47 -22.13
N ASP A 246 -22.85 -8.97 -22.52
CA ASP A 246 -21.93 -8.26 -21.62
C ASP A 246 -22.12 -6.73 -21.67
N ALA A 247 -23.11 -6.21 -22.41
CA ALA A 247 -23.30 -4.77 -22.60
C ALA A 247 -23.56 -4.02 -21.27
N GLU A 248 -24.40 -4.58 -20.40
CA GLU A 248 -24.67 -3.98 -19.08
C GLU A 248 -23.43 -4.02 -18.17
N LEU A 249 -22.68 -5.12 -18.20
CA LEU A 249 -21.42 -5.26 -17.45
C LEU A 249 -20.36 -4.28 -17.95
N ARG A 250 -20.26 -4.06 -19.27
CA ARG A 250 -19.39 -3.03 -19.85
C ARG A 250 -19.79 -1.62 -19.44
N ALA A 251 -21.10 -1.34 -19.36
CA ALA A 251 -21.60 -0.06 -18.87
C ALA A 251 -21.30 0.15 -17.37
N GLN A 252 -21.42 -0.89 -16.54
CA GLN A 252 -21.00 -0.84 -15.13
C GLN A 252 -19.49 -0.60 -15.01
N TRP A 253 -18.68 -1.31 -15.80
CA TRP A 253 -17.23 -1.10 -15.83
C TRP A 253 -16.88 0.35 -16.18
N ASP A 254 -17.52 0.93 -17.20
CA ASP A 254 -17.33 2.33 -17.60
C ASP A 254 -17.75 3.32 -16.50
N ARG A 255 -18.82 3.02 -15.75
CA ARG A 255 -19.24 3.84 -14.59
C ARG A 255 -18.18 3.83 -13.49
N ILE A 256 -17.69 2.66 -13.10
CA ILE A 256 -16.60 2.51 -12.12
C ILE A 256 -15.34 3.23 -12.60
N ALA A 257 -15.05 3.13 -13.91
CA ALA A 257 -13.94 3.82 -14.53
C ALA A 257 -14.06 5.36 -14.36
N SER A 258 -15.26 5.92 -14.57
CA SER A 258 -15.52 7.34 -14.36
C SER A 258 -15.36 7.74 -12.89
N GLU A 259 -15.95 6.99 -11.97
CA GLU A 259 -15.89 7.25 -10.53
C GLU A 259 -14.45 7.23 -10.00
N ILE A 260 -13.61 6.33 -10.52
CA ILE A 260 -12.17 6.31 -10.20
C ILE A 260 -11.49 7.59 -10.70
N LEU A 261 -11.80 8.08 -11.90
CA LEU A 261 -11.22 9.34 -12.38
C LEU A 261 -11.66 10.54 -11.53
N ASP A 262 -12.92 10.55 -11.05
CA ASP A 262 -13.40 11.58 -10.12
C ASP A 262 -12.58 11.60 -8.83
N ARG A 263 -12.23 10.42 -8.29
CA ARG A 263 -11.41 10.29 -7.07
C ARG A 263 -9.94 10.66 -7.30
N LEU A 264 -9.39 10.40 -8.49
CA LEU A 264 -7.98 10.69 -8.79
C LEU A 264 -7.74 12.12 -9.30
N GLU A 265 -8.76 12.83 -9.78
CA GLU A 265 -8.66 14.20 -10.30
C GLU A 265 -8.23 15.26 -9.25
N PRO A 266 -8.53 15.13 -7.95
CA PRO A 266 -7.99 16.03 -6.93
C PRO A 266 -6.48 15.90 -6.69
N LEU A 267 -5.86 14.77 -7.02
CA LEU A 267 -4.41 14.59 -6.85
C LEU A 267 -3.62 15.56 -7.72
N SER A 268 -2.43 15.95 -7.28
CA SER A 268 -1.53 16.78 -8.08
C SER A 268 -1.18 16.09 -9.41
N SER A 269 -0.86 16.89 -10.43
CA SER A 269 -0.42 16.36 -11.72
C SER A 269 0.82 15.47 -11.57
N GLN A 270 1.74 15.81 -10.67
CA GLN A 270 2.94 15.03 -10.39
C GLN A 270 2.58 13.68 -9.76
N ALA A 271 1.66 13.64 -8.80
CA ALA A 271 1.25 12.40 -8.16
C ALA A 271 0.51 11.48 -9.13
N ARG A 272 -0.41 12.00 -9.94
CA ARG A 272 -1.13 11.25 -10.98
C ARG A 272 -0.21 10.59 -12.00
N GLN A 273 0.77 11.33 -12.51
CA GLN A 273 1.73 10.83 -13.50
C GLN A 273 2.61 9.70 -12.96
N ARG A 274 2.74 9.60 -11.63
CA ARG A 274 3.57 8.60 -10.95
C ARG A 274 2.80 7.39 -10.45
N LEU A 275 1.47 7.35 -10.59
CA LEU A 275 0.67 6.19 -10.23
C LEU A 275 1.20 4.92 -10.91
N GLY A 276 1.42 3.87 -10.12
CA GLY A 276 2.05 2.61 -10.55
C GLY A 276 3.58 2.59 -10.46
N ASN A 277 4.22 3.73 -10.17
CA ASN A 277 5.67 3.90 -10.14
C ASN A 277 6.20 4.46 -8.80
N PHE A 278 5.38 4.46 -7.74
CA PHE A 278 5.86 4.74 -6.39
C PHE A 278 6.55 3.52 -5.79
N SER A 279 7.58 3.78 -5.00
CA SER A 279 8.46 2.76 -4.43
C SER A 279 8.80 3.05 -2.97
N SER A 280 9.41 2.08 -2.29
CA SER A 280 9.94 2.30 -0.93
C SER A 280 10.98 3.42 -0.84
N THR A 281 11.71 3.69 -1.93
CA THR A 281 12.65 4.82 -2.01
C THR A 281 11.93 6.17 -1.92
N ASP A 282 10.71 6.26 -2.44
CA ASP A 282 9.89 7.47 -2.29
C ASP A 282 9.51 7.70 -0.84
N ILE A 283 9.09 6.64 -0.15
CA ILE A 283 8.73 6.67 1.27
C ILE A 283 9.92 7.10 2.12
N ASP A 284 11.12 6.57 1.86
CA ASP A 284 12.35 6.93 2.57
C ASP A 284 12.72 8.41 2.36
N ARG A 285 12.56 8.90 1.12
CA ARG A 285 12.78 10.30 0.79
C ARG A 285 11.77 11.20 1.52
N TRP A 286 10.48 10.89 1.44
CA TRP A 286 9.43 11.65 2.09
C TRP A 286 9.60 11.73 3.60
N ARG A 287 9.96 10.61 4.24
CA ARG A 287 10.31 10.59 5.66
C ARG A 287 11.42 11.59 5.97
N SER A 288 12.46 11.62 5.16
CA SER A 288 13.57 12.55 5.33
C SER A 288 13.15 14.01 5.11
N GLU A 289 12.23 14.27 4.19
CA GLU A 289 11.68 15.61 3.91
C GLU A 289 10.80 16.12 5.06
N ILE A 290 9.85 15.30 5.57
CA ILE A 290 8.97 15.72 6.67
C ILE A 290 9.71 15.86 8.01
N ASN A 291 10.73 15.04 8.24
CA ASN A 291 11.57 15.13 9.45
C ASN A 291 12.29 16.49 9.54
N GLN A 292 12.68 17.08 8.40
CA GLN A 292 13.27 18.42 8.37
C GLN A 292 12.29 19.50 8.86
N ARG A 293 10.98 19.22 8.78
CA ARG A 293 9.90 20.06 9.28
C ARG A 293 9.43 19.67 10.68
N ARG A 294 10.17 18.78 11.37
CA ARG A 294 9.87 18.29 12.73
C ARG A 294 8.59 17.46 12.83
N LEU A 295 8.18 16.83 11.74
CA LEU A 295 7.02 15.95 11.69
C LEU A 295 7.47 14.51 11.40
N GLY A 296 6.91 13.54 12.12
CA GLY A 296 7.20 12.13 11.96
C GLY A 296 6.26 11.42 10.98
N SER A 297 6.63 10.17 10.61
CA SER A 297 5.85 9.35 9.69
C SER A 297 4.43 9.05 10.18
N ARG A 298 4.20 8.92 11.50
CA ARG A 298 2.86 8.68 12.06
C ARG A 298 1.88 9.77 11.63
N SER A 299 2.25 11.03 11.84
CA SER A 299 1.42 12.16 11.40
C SER A 299 1.19 12.19 9.89
N LEU A 300 2.16 11.80 9.05
CA LEU A 300 1.94 11.68 7.60
C LEU A 300 0.98 10.54 7.27
N ASN A 301 1.10 9.41 7.97
CA ASN A 301 0.22 8.26 7.80
C ASN A 301 -1.22 8.63 8.16
N ASP A 302 -1.47 9.27 9.30
CA ASP A 302 -2.81 9.73 9.71
C ASP A 302 -3.46 10.60 8.63
N LEU A 303 -2.73 11.59 8.10
CA LEU A 303 -3.20 12.47 7.03
C LEU A 303 -3.56 11.70 5.76
N THR A 304 -2.72 10.73 5.40
CA THR A 304 -2.86 9.93 4.19
C THR A 304 -4.01 8.93 4.32
N ASP A 305 -4.11 8.26 5.47
CA ASP A 305 -5.13 7.28 5.82
C ASP A 305 -6.52 7.91 5.85
N ALA A 306 -6.64 9.12 6.43
CA ALA A 306 -7.89 9.87 6.43
C ALA A 306 -8.41 10.14 5.02
N ARG A 307 -7.53 10.63 4.12
CA ARG A 307 -7.92 10.91 2.73
C ARG A 307 -8.25 9.64 1.98
N PHE A 308 -7.43 8.61 2.15
CA PHE A 308 -7.63 7.32 1.51
C PHE A 308 -8.97 6.70 1.94
N LYS A 309 -9.27 6.67 3.24
CA LYS A 309 -10.53 6.18 3.80
C LYS A 309 -11.73 6.97 3.27
N ALA A 310 -11.61 8.29 3.14
CA ALA A 310 -12.69 9.09 2.57
C ALA A 310 -13.00 8.74 1.09
N TRP A 311 -12.02 8.27 0.33
CA TRP A 311 -12.21 7.90 -1.07
C TRP A 311 -12.64 6.44 -1.28
N PHE A 312 -12.23 5.53 -0.40
CA PHE A 312 -12.44 4.09 -0.59
C PHE A 312 -13.26 3.41 0.51
N GLY A 313 -13.57 4.09 1.60
CA GLY A 313 -14.43 3.59 2.67
C GLY A 313 -13.77 2.61 3.65
N PHE A 314 -12.48 2.32 3.50
CA PHE A 314 -11.74 1.41 4.38
C PHE A 314 -10.35 1.97 4.73
N LEU A 315 -9.78 1.50 5.85
CA LEU A 315 -8.38 1.77 6.20
C LEU A 315 -7.46 0.73 5.56
N PRO A 316 -6.28 1.13 5.05
CA PRO A 316 -5.36 0.23 4.37
C PRO A 316 -5.04 -1.09 5.08
N LEU A 317 -4.86 -1.06 6.39
CA LEU A 317 -4.40 -2.21 7.16
C LEU A 317 -5.55 -3.13 7.66
N ASP A 318 -6.81 -2.75 7.42
CA ASP A 318 -7.97 -3.59 7.72
C ASP A 318 -8.21 -4.66 6.62
N GLU A 319 -7.95 -4.29 5.37
CA GLU A 319 -8.28 -5.10 4.18
C GLU A 319 -7.10 -5.92 3.64
N PHE A 320 -5.87 -5.61 4.06
CA PHE A 320 -4.66 -6.22 3.51
C PHE A 320 -3.93 -7.04 4.55
N ALA A 321 -3.37 -8.18 4.13
CA ALA A 321 -2.63 -9.08 5.00
C ALA A 321 -1.45 -8.39 5.71
N ASN A 322 -0.78 -7.46 5.02
CA ASN A 322 0.25 -6.59 5.58
C ASN A 322 0.48 -5.36 4.70
N ALA A 323 1.21 -4.39 5.24
CA ALA A 323 1.54 -3.16 4.54
C ALA A 323 2.35 -3.34 3.26
N ALA A 324 3.27 -4.31 3.19
CA ALA A 324 4.06 -4.52 1.98
C ALA A 324 3.17 -4.99 0.81
N ALA A 325 2.19 -5.84 1.09
CA ALA A 325 1.18 -6.25 0.12
C ALA A 325 0.27 -5.07 -0.27
N PHE A 326 -0.14 -4.25 0.70
CA PHE A 326 -0.90 -3.03 0.44
C PHE A 326 -0.15 -2.06 -0.48
N LEU A 327 1.08 -1.65 -0.13
CA LEU A 327 1.87 -0.66 -0.86
C LEU A 327 2.21 -1.07 -2.32
N ARG A 328 2.25 -2.38 -2.60
CA ARG A 328 2.45 -2.92 -3.95
C ARG A 328 1.16 -3.03 -4.76
N SER A 329 0.00 -2.89 -4.11
CA SER A 329 -1.30 -2.93 -4.79
C SER A 329 -1.62 -1.61 -5.49
N PRO A 330 -2.59 -1.58 -6.42
CA PRO A 330 -3.09 -0.34 -6.99
C PRO A 330 -3.56 0.67 -5.92
N TYR A 331 -4.23 0.22 -4.86
CA TYR A 331 -4.63 1.08 -3.74
C TYR A 331 -3.42 1.66 -3.01
N GLY A 332 -2.38 0.87 -2.78
CA GLY A 332 -1.14 1.35 -2.18
C GLY A 332 -0.42 2.41 -3.02
N GLN A 333 -0.54 2.35 -4.35
CA GLN A 333 -0.02 3.39 -5.23
C GLN A 333 -0.82 4.70 -5.13
N ILE A 334 -2.15 4.61 -4.95
CA ILE A 334 -2.99 5.80 -4.69
C ILE A 334 -2.68 6.39 -3.32
N TRP A 335 -2.53 5.54 -2.30
CA TRP A 335 -2.10 5.98 -0.97
C TRP A 335 -0.75 6.70 -1.02
N GLN A 336 0.22 6.15 -1.76
CA GLN A 336 1.52 6.80 -1.96
C GLN A 336 1.39 8.12 -2.75
N ALA A 337 0.45 8.22 -3.70
CA ALA A 337 0.16 9.46 -4.41
C ALA A 337 -0.40 10.54 -3.45
N ILE A 338 -1.34 10.18 -2.59
CA ILE A 338 -1.87 11.05 -1.53
C ILE A 338 -0.75 11.49 -0.58
N ALA A 339 0.08 10.55 -0.12
CA ALA A 339 1.22 10.85 0.76
C ALA A 339 2.20 11.83 0.08
N SER A 340 2.47 11.64 -1.21
CA SER A 340 3.31 12.56 -2.00
C SER A 340 2.76 14.00 -1.99
N ASP A 341 1.45 14.16 -2.16
CA ASP A 341 0.80 15.48 -2.13
C ASP A 341 0.86 16.10 -0.74
N TYR A 342 0.63 15.32 0.33
CA TYR A 342 0.80 15.82 1.70
C TYR A 342 2.25 16.20 2.01
N VAL A 343 3.24 15.43 1.55
CA VAL A 343 4.66 15.78 1.74
C VAL A 343 4.99 17.11 1.07
N GLN A 344 4.45 17.34 -0.13
CA GLN A 344 4.58 18.63 -0.81
C GLN A 344 3.88 19.75 -0.03
N ALA A 345 2.65 19.53 0.45
CA ALA A 345 1.89 20.49 1.25
C ALA A 345 2.57 20.83 2.60
N ILE A 346 3.15 19.84 3.28
CA ILE A 346 3.96 20.00 4.50
C ILE A 346 5.21 20.83 4.21
N SER A 347 5.88 20.55 3.09
CA SER A 347 7.06 21.29 2.64
C SER A 347 6.74 22.75 2.28
N GLN A 348 5.51 23.03 1.85
CA GLN A 348 5.01 24.38 1.57
C GLN A 348 4.41 25.07 2.81
N GLY A 349 4.12 24.32 3.89
CA GLY A 349 3.51 24.85 5.11
C GLY A 349 1.98 25.01 5.03
N THR A 350 1.32 24.40 4.05
CA THR A 350 -0.15 24.43 3.92
C THR A 350 -0.81 23.33 4.75
N ALA A 351 -0.18 22.15 4.85
CA ALA A 351 -0.64 21.03 5.66
C ALA A 351 0.09 20.89 7.03
N LEU A 352 1.05 21.77 7.31
CA LEU A 352 1.78 21.79 8.59
C LEU A 352 1.95 23.22 9.09
N GLU A 353 1.57 23.46 10.35
CA GLU A 353 1.79 24.74 11.02
C GLU A 353 2.64 24.58 12.29
N ARG A 354 3.67 25.42 12.42
CA ARG A 354 4.51 25.46 13.63
C ARG A 354 3.91 26.41 14.65
N ILE A 355 3.54 25.88 15.79
CA ILE A 355 3.05 26.64 16.93
C ILE A 355 4.21 27.30 17.66
N THR A 356 4.10 28.61 17.87
CA THR A 356 5.01 29.40 18.68
C THR A 356 4.18 30.22 19.67
N PHE A 357 4.44 30.07 20.96
CA PHE A 357 3.78 30.87 21.99
C PHE A 357 4.34 32.30 21.97
N ARG A 358 3.48 33.32 22.04
CA ARG A 358 3.98 34.70 22.18
C ARG A 358 4.62 34.87 23.54
N GLN A 359 5.48 35.88 23.68
CA GLN A 359 6.15 36.15 24.95
C GLN A 359 5.13 36.36 26.07
N GLY A 360 5.20 35.54 27.12
CA GLY A 360 4.28 35.59 28.27
C GLY A 360 2.98 34.79 28.09
N GLU A 361 2.68 34.29 26.89
CA GLU A 361 1.56 33.38 26.67
C GLU A 361 1.97 31.95 27.03
N THR A 362 1.06 31.23 27.68
CA THR A 362 1.21 29.80 27.99
C THR A 362 0.32 28.94 27.09
N GLY A 363 -0.28 29.51 26.06
CA GLY A 363 -1.17 28.79 25.15
C GLY A 363 -1.51 29.57 23.90
N THR A 364 -2.02 28.87 22.90
CA THR A 364 -2.53 29.46 21.67
C THR A 364 -3.74 28.69 21.20
N THR A 365 -4.52 29.33 20.33
CA THR A 365 -5.61 28.68 19.64
C THR A 365 -5.57 28.99 18.15
N VAL A 366 -5.56 27.94 17.35
CA VAL A 366 -5.62 28.00 15.89
C VAL A 366 -6.99 27.56 15.40
N ARG A 367 -7.39 28.06 14.23
CA ARG A 367 -8.67 27.78 13.59
C ARG A 367 -8.46 27.42 12.13
N GLY A 368 -9.33 26.60 11.58
CA GLY A 368 -9.28 26.22 10.18
C GLY A 368 -10.57 25.55 9.73
N SER A 369 -10.57 25.14 8.47
CA SER A 369 -11.63 24.35 7.84
C SER A 369 -10.98 23.16 7.14
N LEU A 370 -11.63 21.99 7.19
CA LEU A 370 -11.15 20.75 6.60
C LEU A 370 -12.24 20.15 5.71
N GLN A 371 -11.90 19.85 4.46
CA GLN A 371 -12.75 19.06 3.57
C GLN A 371 -12.84 17.59 4.04
N PRO A 372 -13.81 16.80 3.55
CA PRO A 372 -13.89 15.37 3.86
C PRO A 372 -12.57 14.62 3.59
N GLY A 373 -12.08 13.91 4.61
CA GLY A 373 -10.79 13.20 4.56
C GLY A 373 -9.55 14.09 4.56
N GLU A 374 -9.69 15.41 4.74
CA GLU A 374 -8.57 16.31 4.92
C GLU A 374 -8.10 16.32 6.38
N GLY A 375 -6.80 16.53 6.57
CA GLY A 375 -6.27 16.84 7.88
C GLY A 375 -5.18 17.91 7.80
N LYS A 376 -4.85 18.45 8.96
CA LYS A 376 -3.74 19.39 9.14
C LYS A 376 -2.92 19.03 10.35
N ALA A 377 -1.60 19.04 10.19
CA ALA A 377 -0.66 18.79 11.26
C ALA A 377 -0.17 20.10 11.89
N TYR A 378 0.21 19.99 13.16
CA TYR A 378 0.76 21.06 13.97
C TYR A 378 1.95 20.54 14.75
N VAL A 379 2.96 21.38 14.97
CA VAL A 379 4.10 21.04 15.81
C VAL A 379 4.39 22.14 16.83
N ALA A 380 4.60 21.75 18.09
CA ALA A 380 4.97 22.68 19.16
C ALA A 380 6.21 22.17 19.89
N GLN A 381 7.19 23.05 20.11
CA GLN A 381 8.36 22.72 20.92
C GLN A 381 8.05 22.96 22.40
N LEU A 382 8.13 21.90 23.21
CA LEU A 382 7.90 21.96 24.64
C LEU A 382 9.19 21.67 25.42
N ALA A 383 9.25 22.17 26.65
CA ALA A 383 10.31 21.90 27.61
C ALA A 383 9.97 20.68 28.48
N ASN A 384 10.93 20.22 29.28
CA ASN A 384 10.64 19.27 30.35
C ASN A 384 9.74 19.93 31.41
N ASP A 385 8.99 19.10 32.14
CA ASP A 385 8.30 19.51 33.37
C ASP A 385 7.23 20.60 33.16
N GLN A 386 6.58 20.58 31.99
CA GLN A 386 5.38 21.37 31.72
C GLN A 386 4.12 20.49 31.82
N VAL A 387 2.99 21.15 32.02
CA VAL A 387 1.64 20.60 31.84
C VAL A 387 1.16 21.04 30.45
N LEU A 388 1.06 20.10 29.53
CA LEU A 388 0.47 20.30 28.21
C LEU A 388 -1.02 19.99 28.27
N ARG A 389 -1.86 20.90 27.77
CA ARG A 389 -3.29 20.66 27.53
C ARG A 389 -3.59 20.88 26.06
N VAL A 390 -4.29 19.93 25.46
CA VAL A 390 -4.72 20.00 24.06
C VAL A 390 -6.23 19.82 24.02
N ASN A 391 -6.91 20.65 23.24
CA ASN A 391 -8.34 20.52 23.00
C ASN A 391 -8.68 20.86 21.54
N LEU A 392 -9.30 19.91 20.84
CA LEU A 392 -9.86 20.07 19.51
C LEU A 392 -11.37 20.28 19.63
N GLN A 393 -11.89 21.29 18.95
CA GLN A 393 -13.33 21.54 18.89
C GLN A 393 -13.75 21.49 17.43
N ALA A 394 -14.68 20.59 17.12
CA ALA A 394 -15.31 20.47 15.81
C ALA A 394 -16.75 19.95 15.98
N PRO A 395 -17.65 20.19 15.01
CA PRO A 395 -19.03 19.73 15.07
C PRO A 395 -19.14 18.19 15.18
N ASN A 396 -20.18 17.70 15.88
CA ASN A 396 -20.71 16.33 15.75
C ASN A 396 -19.69 15.18 15.80
N GLN A 397 -18.60 15.30 16.57
CA GLN A 397 -17.50 14.30 16.57
C GLN A 397 -16.95 14.01 15.16
N ALA A 398 -17.09 14.95 14.24
CA ALA A 398 -16.65 14.84 12.86
C ALA A 398 -15.13 14.90 12.71
N SER A 399 -14.40 15.12 13.81
CA SER A 399 -12.95 15.19 13.81
C SER A 399 -12.29 14.08 14.61
N LEU A 400 -11.11 13.66 14.16
CA LEU A 400 -10.17 12.86 14.93
C LEU A 400 -8.98 13.71 15.39
N LEU A 401 -8.43 13.39 16.55
CA LEU A 401 -7.24 14.01 17.12
C LEU A 401 -6.16 12.94 17.36
N SER A 402 -4.98 13.16 16.79
CA SER A 402 -3.75 12.46 17.16
C SER A 402 -2.81 13.43 17.87
N VAL A 403 -2.14 12.95 18.91
CA VAL A 403 -1.13 13.68 19.68
C VAL A 403 0.08 12.79 19.90
N TYR A 404 1.19 13.15 19.26
CA TYR A 404 2.43 12.38 19.33
C TYR A 404 3.49 13.09 20.17
N PRO A 405 4.14 12.36 21.09
CA PRO A 405 5.29 12.86 21.83
C PRO A 405 6.54 13.00 20.91
N PRO A 406 7.59 13.74 21.35
CA PRO A 406 8.77 14.01 20.55
C PRO A 406 9.59 12.81 20.08
N SER A 407 9.40 11.65 20.70
CA SER A 407 9.97 10.41 20.21
C SER A 407 8.93 9.64 19.42
N GLY A 408 9.22 9.35 18.15
CA GLY A 408 8.38 8.52 17.27
C GLY A 408 8.16 7.08 17.74
N SER A 409 8.79 6.68 18.85
CA SER A 409 8.63 5.36 19.46
C SER A 409 7.95 5.42 20.82
N ASP A 410 7.76 6.61 21.40
CA ASP A 410 6.89 6.74 22.55
C ASP A 410 5.44 6.49 22.09
N PRO A 411 4.62 5.80 22.90
CA PRO A 411 3.22 5.57 22.57
C PRO A 411 2.54 6.89 22.25
N ALA A 412 1.62 6.85 21.29
CA ALA A 412 0.76 8.00 21.03
C ALA A 412 -0.01 8.35 22.30
N LEU A 413 -0.17 9.66 22.56
CA LEU A 413 -1.01 10.14 23.66
C LEU A 413 -2.48 10.07 23.27
N LEU A 414 -2.75 10.36 22.00
CA LEU A 414 -3.98 10.04 21.26
C LEU A 414 -3.55 9.65 19.84
N GLU A 415 -4.24 8.71 19.21
CA GLU A 415 -4.00 8.26 17.84
C GLU A 415 -5.35 7.98 17.20
N ASP A 416 -5.67 8.70 16.12
CA ASP A 416 -6.94 8.64 15.41
C ASP A 416 -8.16 8.66 16.36
N SER A 417 -8.06 9.47 17.41
CA SER A 417 -9.00 9.40 18.53
C SER A 417 -10.22 10.28 18.32
N VAL A 418 -11.40 9.76 18.67
CA VAL A 418 -12.62 10.55 18.84
C VAL A 418 -12.59 11.39 20.11
N GLU A 419 -11.69 11.10 21.05
CA GLU A 419 -11.44 11.96 22.20
C GLU A 419 -10.75 13.24 21.73
N THR A 420 -11.37 14.37 22.05
CA THR A 420 -10.93 15.66 21.54
C THR A 420 -10.05 16.43 22.52
N SER A 421 -9.60 15.80 23.61
CA SER A 421 -8.73 16.47 24.58
C SER A 421 -7.80 15.53 25.30
N VAL A 422 -6.58 16.00 25.58
CA VAL A 422 -5.60 15.28 26.40
C VAL A 422 -4.82 16.25 27.28
N THR A 423 -4.44 15.80 28.47
CA THR A 423 -3.52 16.51 29.37
C THR A 423 -2.30 15.64 29.63
N VAL A 424 -1.10 16.21 29.51
CA VAL A 424 0.18 15.51 29.70
C VAL A 424 0.99 16.26 30.75
N SER A 425 1.47 15.55 31.77
CA SER A 425 2.30 16.11 32.84
C SER A 425 3.14 15.01 33.50
N PRO A 426 4.48 15.15 33.61
CA PRO A 426 5.29 16.19 32.97
C PRO A 426 5.46 15.91 31.46
N THR A 427 5.61 16.97 30.67
CA THR A 427 6.08 16.85 29.28
C THR A 427 7.55 16.47 29.22
N LYS A 428 7.95 15.87 28.10
CA LYS A 428 9.35 15.68 27.72
C LYS A 428 9.78 16.82 26.81
N GLN A 429 11.05 17.22 26.89
CA GLN A 429 11.59 18.22 25.98
C GLN A 429 11.58 17.70 24.54
N GLY A 430 11.07 18.51 23.61
CA GLY A 430 11.10 18.23 22.18
C GLY A 430 9.89 18.74 21.41
N PHE A 431 9.72 18.30 20.18
CA PHE A 431 8.59 18.67 19.33
C PHE A 431 7.44 17.68 19.51
N TYR A 432 6.32 18.14 20.06
CA TYR A 432 5.07 17.39 20.01
C TYR A 432 4.39 17.64 18.68
N GLU A 433 3.72 16.62 18.17
CA GLU A 433 2.97 16.66 16.92
C GLU A 433 1.48 16.51 17.24
N PHE A 434 0.62 17.28 16.56
CA PHE A 434 -0.83 17.23 16.71
C PHE A 434 -1.45 17.15 15.33
N VAL A 435 -2.37 16.21 15.10
CA VAL A 435 -3.05 16.04 13.81
C VAL A 435 -4.54 16.16 14.05
N ALA A 436 -5.18 17.09 13.32
CA ALA A 436 -6.63 17.21 13.26
C ALA A 436 -7.09 16.70 11.90
N ILE A 437 -8.04 15.77 11.90
CA ILE A 437 -8.59 15.13 10.69
C ILE A 437 -10.09 15.33 10.64
N ASN A 438 -10.66 15.57 9.45
CA ASN A 438 -12.09 15.46 9.20
C ASN A 438 -12.45 14.04 8.73
N GLN A 439 -13.22 13.33 9.55
CA GLN A 439 -13.73 11.98 9.24
C GLN A 439 -15.18 11.98 8.74
N SER A 440 -15.83 13.14 8.62
CA SER A 440 -17.20 13.26 8.13
C SER A 440 -17.26 13.45 6.61
N LEU A 441 -18.47 13.36 6.07
CA LEU A 441 -18.76 13.56 4.63
C LEU A 441 -18.95 15.05 4.28
N ASP A 442 -19.04 15.93 5.27
CA ASP A 442 -19.23 17.36 5.10
C ASP A 442 -17.95 18.12 5.47
N PRO A 443 -17.70 19.31 4.89
CA PRO A 443 -16.66 20.20 5.38
C PRO A 443 -16.91 20.59 6.84
N ILE A 444 -15.84 20.67 7.64
CA ILE A 444 -15.92 21.07 9.04
C ILE A 444 -15.01 22.24 9.35
N ASP A 445 -15.49 23.18 10.15
CA ASP A 445 -14.64 24.15 10.82
C ASP A 445 -14.18 23.58 12.16
N TYR A 446 -12.95 23.89 12.54
CA TYR A 446 -12.38 23.44 13.81
C TYR A 446 -11.57 24.53 14.51
N GLN A 447 -11.40 24.32 15.82
CA GLN A 447 -10.54 25.12 16.68
C GLN A 447 -9.64 24.17 17.49
N LEU A 448 -8.32 24.35 17.40
CA LEU A 448 -7.35 23.57 18.17
C LEU A 448 -6.65 24.50 19.17
N THR A 449 -6.84 24.23 20.45
CA THR A 449 -6.19 24.94 21.57
C THR A 449 -5.07 24.08 22.13
N ILE A 450 -3.88 24.68 22.26
CA ILE A 450 -2.69 24.06 22.82
C ILE A 450 -2.14 24.97 23.91
N GLU A 451 -2.05 24.47 25.14
CA GLU A 451 -1.51 25.18 26.29
C GLU A 451 -0.34 24.39 26.89
N ALA A 452 0.73 25.09 27.27
CA ALA A 452 1.89 24.54 27.96
C ALA A 452 2.27 25.47 29.13
N GLN A 453 2.15 24.98 30.36
CA GLN A 453 2.45 25.72 31.59
C GLN A 453 3.54 25.01 32.38
N ASN A 454 4.50 25.74 32.95
CA ASN A 454 5.50 25.12 33.82
C ASN A 454 4.83 24.54 35.08
N LEU A 455 5.33 23.40 35.56
CA LEU A 455 4.89 22.86 36.84
C LEU A 455 5.16 23.88 37.98
N PRO A 456 4.27 23.97 38.98
CA PRO A 456 4.52 24.82 40.15
C PRO A 456 5.85 24.43 40.79
N THR A 457 6.73 25.40 41.01
CA THR A 457 7.95 25.17 41.78
C THR A 457 7.53 24.80 43.20
N ALA A 458 7.97 23.64 43.70
CA ALA A 458 7.75 23.30 45.10
C ALA A 458 8.32 24.43 45.98
N SER A 459 7.47 25.04 46.80
CA SER A 459 7.92 26.05 47.77
C SER A 459 9.06 25.45 48.60
N PRO A 460 10.18 26.16 48.79
CA PRO A 460 11.22 25.68 49.67
C PRO A 460 10.61 25.43 51.05
N THR A 461 10.77 24.21 51.57
CA THR A 461 10.35 23.85 52.92
C THR A 461 11.06 24.81 53.90
N PRO A 462 10.31 25.52 54.77
CA PRO A 462 10.87 26.55 55.65
C PRO A 462 11.87 26.03 56.67
#